data_AF-A0A1J4KTD9-F1
#
_entry.id   AF-A0A1J4KTD9-F1
#
_cell.length_a   1.000
_cell.length_b   1.000
_cell.length_c   1.000
_cell.angle_alpha   90.00
_cell.angle_beta   90.00
_cell.angle_gamma   90.00
#
_symmetry.space_group_name_H-M   'P 1'
#
loop_
_entity.id
_entity.type
_entity.pdbx_description
1 polymer ?
#
loop_
_entity_poly.entity_id
_entity_poly.type
_entity_poly.pdbx_seq_one_letter_code
_entity_poly.pdbx_strand_id
1 'polypeptide(L)'
;MSKSKFAFGSLNFIVNKDGTATLAKSPNAKNIVTVPPYAVYNGNPIPVVELAESAFHQTKVSSIIFPNDSLVTKLGANCFSFSDITKLFFLQIFKQLEVNG
;
A
#
# COMPACT_ATOMS: atom_id res chain seq x y z
N MET A 1 16.33 17.91 -2.16
CA MET A 1 15.04 17.84 -2.87
C MET A 1 13.99 17.31 -1.92
N SER A 2 12.86 18.01 -1.79
CA SER A 2 11.79 17.71 -0.85
C SER A 2 11.03 16.44 -1.22
N LYS A 3 10.58 15.67 -0.22
CA LYS A 3 9.62 14.58 -0.39
C LYS A 3 8.30 15.15 -0.96
N SER A 4 7.92 14.76 -2.18
CA SER A 4 6.62 15.13 -2.75
C SER A 4 5.52 14.23 -2.17
N LYS A 5 4.38 14.84 -1.81
CA LYS A 5 3.21 14.13 -1.29
C LYS A 5 2.04 14.26 -2.26
N PHE A 6 1.30 13.18 -2.45
CA PHE A 6 0.06 13.17 -3.23
C PHE A 6 -0.93 12.16 -2.64
N ALA A 7 -2.20 12.25 -3.07
CA ALA A 7 -3.26 11.35 -2.62
C ALA A 7 -3.89 10.62 -3.80
N PHE A 8 -4.29 9.37 -3.58
CA PHE A 8 -5.12 8.58 -4.49
C PHE A 8 -6.21 7.89 -3.67
N GLY A 9 -7.46 8.26 -3.91
CA GLY A 9 -8.58 7.87 -3.03
C GLY A 9 -8.34 8.37 -1.60
N SER A 10 -8.44 7.47 -0.62
CA SER A 10 -8.18 7.78 0.80
C SER A 10 -6.71 7.61 1.23
N LEU A 11 -5.82 7.28 0.29
CA LEU A 11 -4.42 6.94 0.57
C LEU A 11 -3.49 8.07 0.19
N ASN A 12 -2.55 8.37 1.08
CA ASN A 12 -1.48 9.33 0.86
C ASN A 12 -0.19 8.61 0.51
N PHE A 13 0.61 9.21 -0.36
CA PHE A 13 1.89 8.66 -0.80
C PHE A 13 2.99 9.70 -0.70
N ILE A 14 4.22 9.22 -0.49
CA ILE A 14 5.46 9.97 -0.57
C ILE A 14 6.29 9.38 -1.70
N VAL A 15 6.81 10.24 -2.58
CA VAL A 15 7.77 9.82 -3.62
C VAL A 15 9.17 9.74 -3.03
N ASN A 16 9.84 8.62 -3.24
CA ASN A 16 11.20 8.35 -2.83
C ASN A 16 12.21 8.79 -3.90
N LYS A 17 13.48 8.96 -3.51
CA LYS A 17 14.54 9.42 -4.42
C LYS A 17 14.86 8.42 -5.53
N ASP A 18 14.58 7.14 -5.30
CA ASP A 18 14.81 6.04 -6.23
C ASP A 18 13.64 5.83 -7.21
N GLY A 19 12.64 6.72 -7.20
CA GLY A 19 11.47 6.62 -8.07
C GLY A 19 10.40 5.63 -7.57
N THR A 20 10.51 5.13 -6.34
CA THR A 20 9.46 4.35 -5.69
C THR A 20 8.52 5.23 -4.86
N ALA A 21 7.44 4.65 -4.34
CA ALA A 21 6.50 5.29 -3.44
C ALA A 21 6.41 4.57 -2.10
N THR A 22 6.26 5.38 -1.04
CA THR A 22 5.90 4.93 0.30
C THR A 22 4.46 5.37 0.59
N LEU A 23 3.59 4.43 0.99
CA LEU A 23 2.25 4.74 1.49
C LEU A 23 2.38 5.43 2.84
N ALA A 24 2.03 6.71 2.88
CA ALA A 24 2.18 7.59 4.03
C ALA A 24 0.93 7.56 4.93
N LYS A 25 1.00 8.26 6.07
CA LYS A 25 -0.14 8.39 7.00
C LYS A 25 -1.42 8.78 6.25
N SER A 26 -2.41 7.90 6.32
CA SER A 26 -3.66 7.97 5.56
C SER A 26 -4.84 8.03 6.53
N PRO A 27 -5.05 9.17 7.23
CA PRO A 27 -6.01 9.26 8.33
C PRO A 27 -7.47 9.09 7.88
N ASN A 28 -7.75 9.30 6.59
CA ASN A 28 -9.08 9.22 6.02
C ASN A 28 -9.42 7.80 5.50
N ALA A 29 -8.48 6.86 5.58
CA ALA A 29 -8.70 5.48 5.19
C ALA A 29 -9.66 4.78 6.17
N LYS A 30 -10.60 4.01 5.63
CA LYS A 30 -11.65 3.31 6.40
C LYS A 30 -12.09 2.03 5.70
N ASN A 31 -12.78 1.15 6.42
CA ASN A 31 -13.29 -0.13 5.90
C ASN A 31 -12.16 -0.99 5.34
N ILE A 32 -12.36 -1.57 4.16
CA ILE A 32 -11.35 -2.39 3.48
C ILE A 32 -10.52 -1.47 2.58
N VAL A 33 -9.19 -1.59 2.69
CA VAL A 33 -8.22 -0.84 1.87
C VAL A 33 -7.42 -1.82 1.03
N THR A 34 -7.33 -1.57 -0.27
CA THR A 34 -6.35 -2.22 -1.14
C THR A 34 -5.12 -1.33 -1.24
N VAL A 35 -3.93 -1.86 -0.93
CA VAL A 35 -2.66 -1.17 -1.20
C VAL A 35 -2.33 -1.39 -2.68
N PRO A 36 -2.36 -0.35 -3.52
CA PRO A 36 -2.09 -0.53 -4.94
C PRO A 36 -0.60 -0.86 -5.16
N PRO A 37 -0.27 -1.71 -6.15
CA PRO A 37 1.12 -2.04 -6.48
C PRO A 37 1.87 -0.83 -7.08
N TYR A 38 1.13 0.09 -7.72
CA TYR A 38 1.66 1.32 -8.30
C TYR A 38 0.79 2.51 -7.91
N ALA A 39 1.43 3.66 -7.69
CA ALA A 39 0.76 4.94 -7.54
C ALA A 39 1.12 5.84 -8.74
N VAL A 40 0.24 6.77 -9.11
CA VAL A 40 0.48 7.66 -10.26
C VAL A 40 1.07 8.98 -9.79
N TYR A 41 2.30 9.28 -10.22
CA TYR A 41 2.98 10.55 -9.94
C TYR A 41 3.41 11.21 -11.25
N ASN A 42 2.98 12.46 -11.47
CA ASN A 42 3.23 13.21 -12.72
C ASN A 42 2.91 12.40 -13.99
N GLY A 43 1.79 11.66 -13.98
CA GLY A 43 1.33 10.85 -15.10
C GLY A 43 2.03 9.49 -15.28
N ASN A 44 3.03 9.16 -14.45
CA ASN A 44 3.76 7.90 -14.54
C ASN A 44 3.45 6.98 -13.34
N PRO A 45 3.28 5.67 -13.56
CA PRO A 45 3.17 4.71 -12.48
C PRO A 45 4.53 4.54 -11.78
N ILE A 46 4.54 4.63 -10.45
CA ILE A 46 5.71 4.36 -9.61
C ILE A 46 5.38 3.27 -8.59
N PRO A 47 6.29 2.32 -8.33
CA PRO A 47 6.00 1.15 -7.50
C PRO A 47 5.81 1.54 -6.03
N VAL A 48 4.77 1.01 -5.38
CA VAL A 48 4.55 1.18 -3.93
C VAL A 48 5.25 0.05 -3.20
N VAL A 49 6.35 0.37 -2.52
CA VAL A 49 7.28 -0.63 -1.95
C VAL A 49 7.28 -0.67 -0.43
N GLU A 50 6.67 0.32 0.22
CA GLU A 50 6.73 0.50 1.67
C GLU A 50 5.45 1.14 2.23
N LEU A 51 5.07 0.75 3.44
CA LEU A 51 4.16 1.52 4.29
C LEU A 51 4.99 2.28 5.33
N ALA A 52 4.80 3.59 5.44
CA ALA A 52 5.52 4.42 6.39
C ALA A 52 5.21 4.06 7.84
N GLU A 53 6.03 4.56 8.76
CA GLU A 53 5.69 4.62 10.17
C GLU A 53 4.29 5.23 10.36
N SER A 54 3.46 4.56 11.17
CA SER A 54 2.11 5.02 11.48
C SER A 54 1.19 5.24 10.27
N ALA A 55 1.42 4.54 9.14
CA ALA A 55 0.67 4.69 7.88
C ALA A 55 -0.86 4.63 8.05
N PHE A 56 -1.35 3.70 8.88
CA PHE A 56 -2.77 3.52 9.22
C PHE A 56 -3.04 3.72 10.72
N HIS A 57 -2.17 4.46 11.42
CA HIS A 57 -2.36 4.73 12.84
C HIS A 57 -3.66 5.49 13.12
N GLN A 58 -4.45 5.00 14.09
CA GLN A 58 -5.75 5.58 14.47
C GLN A 58 -6.75 5.67 13.30
N THR A 59 -6.76 4.68 12.41
CA THR A 59 -7.73 4.63 11.30
C THR A 59 -8.88 3.66 11.57
N LYS A 60 -9.97 3.82 10.80
CA LYS A 60 -11.14 2.92 10.79
C LYS A 60 -11.03 1.83 9.72
N VAL A 61 -9.80 1.48 9.33
CA VAL A 61 -9.54 0.39 8.38
C VAL A 61 -9.74 -0.92 9.13
N SER A 62 -10.58 -1.81 8.61
CA SER A 62 -10.86 -3.12 9.20
C SER A 62 -10.03 -4.24 8.56
N SER A 63 -9.61 -4.06 7.30
CA SER A 63 -8.78 -5.01 6.58
C SER A 63 -7.93 -4.34 5.52
N ILE A 64 -6.73 -4.88 5.29
CA ILE A 64 -5.85 -4.48 4.19
C ILE A 64 -5.70 -5.63 3.21
N ILE A 65 -5.79 -5.32 1.92
CA ILE A 65 -5.54 -6.24 0.81
C ILE A 65 -4.26 -5.81 0.11
N PHE A 66 -3.30 -6.73 0.06
CA PHE A 66 -2.15 -6.70 -0.83
C PHE A 66 -2.48 -7.57 -2.06
N PRO A 67 -2.62 -6.97 -3.25
CA PRO A 67 -2.88 -7.71 -4.47
C PRO A 67 -1.68 -8.58 -4.86
N ASN A 68 -1.88 -9.50 -5.81
CA ASN A 68 -0.89 -10.49 -6.23
C ASN A 68 0.43 -9.89 -6.73
N ASP A 69 0.35 -8.70 -7.32
CA ASP A 69 1.46 -7.93 -7.87
C ASP A 69 1.97 -6.86 -6.88
N SER A 70 1.57 -6.94 -5.61
CA SER A 70 2.07 -6.05 -4.56
C SER A 70 3.60 -6.08 -4.48
N LEU A 71 4.20 -4.89 -4.53
CA LEU A 71 5.65 -4.69 -4.43
C LEU A 71 6.09 -4.28 -3.01
N VAL A 72 5.16 -4.25 -2.06
CA VAL A 72 5.43 -3.89 -0.67
C VAL A 72 6.34 -4.93 -0.02
N THR A 73 7.52 -4.49 0.40
CA THR A 73 8.52 -5.32 1.10
C THR A 73 8.83 -4.81 2.50
N LYS A 74 8.34 -3.62 2.86
CA LYS A 74 8.65 -2.96 4.13
C LYS A 74 7.40 -2.39 4.80
N LEU A 75 7.30 -2.62 6.10
CA LEU A 75 6.26 -2.08 6.96
C LEU A 75 6.91 -1.24 8.06
N GLY A 76 6.59 0.05 8.12
CA GLY A 76 7.09 0.96 9.13
C GLY A 76 6.56 0.64 10.52
N ALA A 77 7.29 1.11 11.54
CA ALA A 77 6.90 0.93 12.93
C ALA A 77 5.47 1.46 13.17
N ASN A 78 4.71 0.75 14.01
CA ASN A 78 3.36 1.15 14.40
C ASN A 78 2.39 1.43 13.23
N CYS A 79 2.66 0.93 12.02
CA CYS A 79 1.87 1.26 10.84
C CYS A 79 0.39 0.88 10.97
N PHE A 80 0.04 -0.05 11.86
CA PHE A 80 -1.33 -0.47 12.14
C PHE A 80 -1.79 -0.16 13.59
N SER A 81 -0.99 0.53 14.39
CA SER A 81 -1.31 0.73 15.82
C SER A 81 -2.57 1.58 16.01
N PHE A 82 -3.41 1.20 16.98
CA PHE A 82 -4.68 1.87 17.29
C PHE A 82 -5.66 1.94 16.09
N SER A 83 -5.51 1.08 15.09
CA SER A 83 -6.47 0.93 14.00
C SER A 83 -7.45 -0.21 14.29
N ASP A 84 -8.53 -0.28 13.53
CA ASP A 84 -9.49 -1.40 13.59
C ASP A 84 -9.02 -2.62 12.75
N ILE A 85 -7.76 -2.63 12.28
CA ILE A 85 -7.23 -3.66 11.38
C ILE A 85 -7.13 -4.98 12.13
N THR A 86 -7.87 -5.98 11.65
CA THR A 86 -7.86 -7.35 12.20
C THR A 86 -7.36 -8.39 11.20
N LYS A 87 -7.25 -8.02 9.92
CA LYS A 87 -6.89 -8.93 8.83
C LYS A 87 -5.99 -8.25 7.81
N LEU A 88 -4.96 -8.98 7.39
CA LEU A 88 -4.15 -8.68 6.21
C LEU A 88 -4.36 -9.82 5.21
N PHE A 89 -4.77 -9.48 4.00
CA PHE A 89 -4.94 -10.43 2.91
C PHE A 89 -3.81 -10.26 1.92
N PHE A 90 -3.10 -11.35 1.64
CA PHE A 90 -2.16 -11.43 0.53
C PHE A 90 -2.83 -12.29 -0.53
N LEU A 91 -3.26 -11.65 -1.62
CA LEU A 91 -3.77 -12.42 -2.74
C LEU A 91 -2.56 -13.14 -3.36
N GLN A 92 -2.70 -14.43 -3.62
CA GLN A 92 -1.79 -15.19 -4.48
C GLN A 92 -2.62 -15.90 -5.54
N ILE A 93 -2.52 -15.48 -6.81
CA ILE A 93 -2.94 -16.29 -7.94
C ILE A 93 -1.85 -17.31 -8.20
N PHE A 94 -2.14 -18.58 -7.92
CA PHE A 94 -1.36 -19.68 -8.44
C PHE A 94 -1.58 -19.74 -9.95
N LYS A 95 -0.51 -19.55 -10.72
CA LYS A 95 -0.57 -19.76 -12.17
C LYS A 95 -0.71 -21.27 -12.40
N GLN A 96 -1.91 -21.75 -12.69
CA GLN A 96 -2.13 -23.14 -13.07
C GLN A 96 -1.48 -23.36 -14.44
N LEU A 97 -0.56 -24.33 -14.52
CA LEU A 97 0.01 -24.78 -15.78
C LEU A 97 -0.91 -25.86 -16.35
N GLU A 98 -1.44 -25.64 -17.56
CA GLU A 98 -2.08 -26.72 -18.32
C GLU A 98 -0.98 -27.59 -18.93
N VAL A 99 -0.95 -28.87 -18.54
CA VAL A 99 -0.14 -29.89 -19.22
C VAL A 99 -1.03 -30.48 -20.31
N ASN A 100 -0.80 -30.07 -21.56
CA ASN A 100 -1.40 -30.71 -22.71
C ASN A 100 -0.62 -32.00 -22.99
N GLY A 101 -1.27 -33.14 -22.76
CA GLY A 101 -0.77 -34.47 -23.11
C GLY A 101 -1.02 -34.85 -24.56
#